data_AF-A0A4S4L0B6-F1
#
_entry.id   AF-A0A4S4L0B6-F1
#
_cell.length_a   1.000
_cell.length_b   1.000
_cell.length_c   1.000
_cell.angle_alpha   90.00
_cell.angle_beta   90.00
_cell.angle_gamma   90.00
#
_symmetry.space_group_name_H-M   'P 1'
#
loop_
_entity.id
_entity.type
_entity.pdbx_description
1 polymer ?
#
loop_
_entity_poly.entity_id
_entity_poly.type
_entity_poly.pdbx_seq_one_letter_code
_entity_poly.pdbx_strand_id
1 'polypeptide(L)'
;MILDEPHPAPSKWEETFNAIREMRKKYVAPVDTMGCDQAKYRETDPKARRLSTLVSLMLSSQTKDEVTDAAVAKLRKALGGTITIEAIIEADEGTISEAIAKVGFWRRKTQYIKRAAVRLRDDFNSDVPKTADELCSLAGVGPKMAFLCLQAAWKINDGIGVDVHVHRISNRLGWHKPPTKNPEETR
;
A
#
# COMPACT_ATOMS: atom_id res chain seq x y z
N MET A 1 -9.95 1.33 -17.02
CA MET A 1 -10.40 1.00 -18.38
C MET A 1 -10.05 -0.46 -18.59
N ILE A 2 -11.04 -1.35 -18.65
CA ILE A 2 -10.79 -2.76 -18.95
C ILE A 2 -10.56 -2.83 -20.46
N LEU A 3 -9.47 -3.46 -20.90
CA LEU A 3 -9.28 -3.73 -22.33
C LEU A 3 -10.26 -4.83 -22.73
N ASP A 4 -11.05 -4.59 -23.77
CA ASP A 4 -11.97 -5.60 -24.32
C ASP A 4 -11.20 -6.82 -24.87
N GLU A 5 -9.96 -6.60 -25.34
CA GLU A 5 -9.02 -7.65 -25.71
C GLU A 5 -7.66 -7.44 -25.03
N PRO A 6 -7.11 -8.44 -24.32
CA PRO A 6 -5.78 -8.34 -23.73
C PRO A 6 -4.72 -8.27 -24.82
N HIS A 7 -3.70 -7.42 -24.62
CA HIS A 7 -2.54 -7.40 -25.50
C HIS A 7 -1.85 -8.77 -25.56
N PRO A 8 -1.28 -9.16 -26.72
CA PRO A 8 -0.53 -10.40 -26.82
C PRO A 8 0.65 -10.37 -25.86
N ALA A 9 0.89 -11.50 -25.19
CA ALA A 9 1.98 -11.62 -24.24
C ALA A 9 3.34 -11.35 -24.93
N PRO A 10 4.28 -10.64 -24.30
CA PRO A 10 5.60 -10.40 -24.86
C PRO A 10 6.33 -11.72 -25.17
N SER A 11 7.15 -11.74 -26.22
CA SER A 11 7.98 -12.91 -26.52
C SER A 11 8.84 -13.29 -25.32
N LYS A 12 8.88 -14.59 -24.98
CA LYS A 12 9.65 -15.14 -23.86
C LYS A 12 9.37 -14.50 -22.49
N TRP A 13 8.18 -13.90 -22.30
CA TRP A 13 7.83 -13.26 -21.02
C TRP A 13 7.95 -14.23 -19.85
N GLU A 14 7.54 -15.49 -20.03
CA GLU A 14 7.55 -16.51 -18.99
C GLU A 14 8.97 -16.93 -18.62
N GLU A 15 9.84 -17.18 -19.62
CA GLU A 15 11.26 -17.44 -19.40
C GLU A 15 11.93 -16.28 -18.64
N THR A 16 11.64 -15.05 -19.06
CA THR A 16 12.17 -13.83 -18.43
C THR A 16 11.69 -13.69 -16.98
N PHE A 17 10.40 -13.88 -16.74
CA PHE A 17 9.80 -13.82 -15.41
C PHE A 17 10.39 -14.89 -14.49
N ASN A 18 10.51 -16.13 -14.97
CA ASN A 18 11.08 -17.23 -14.20
C ASN A 18 12.56 -16.98 -13.88
N ALA A 19 13.35 -16.45 -14.82
CA ALA A 19 14.74 -16.08 -14.56
C ALA A 19 14.85 -14.98 -13.49
N ILE A 20 14.00 -13.94 -13.54
CA ILE A 20 13.95 -12.89 -12.51
C ILE A 20 13.54 -13.47 -11.16
N ARG A 21 12.57 -14.39 -11.14
CA ARG A 21 12.11 -15.07 -9.93
C ARG A 21 13.22 -15.89 -9.29
N GLU A 22 13.95 -16.70 -10.05
CA GLU A 22 15.10 -17.48 -9.55
C GLU A 22 16.24 -16.58 -9.06
N MET A 23 16.51 -15.47 -9.75
CA MET A 23 17.47 -14.48 -9.28
C MET A 23 17.03 -13.86 -7.95
N ARG A 24 15.76 -13.45 -7.81
CA ARG A 24 15.24 -12.81 -6.60
C ARG A 24 15.29 -13.73 -5.38
N LYS A 25 15.14 -15.04 -5.54
CA LYS A 25 15.28 -16.01 -4.43
C LYS A 25 16.65 -15.94 -3.72
N LYS A 26 17.69 -15.46 -4.41
CA LYS A 26 19.05 -15.38 -3.86
C LYS A 26 19.28 -14.13 -2.99
N TYR A 27 18.34 -13.20 -2.97
CA TYR A 27 18.50 -11.91 -2.29
C TYR A 27 17.25 -11.59 -1.47
N VAL A 28 17.44 -11.26 -0.19
CA VAL A 28 16.37 -10.72 0.65
C VAL A 28 16.40 -9.20 0.54
N ALA A 29 15.29 -8.60 0.12
CA ALA A 29 15.09 -7.15 0.09
C ALA A 29 14.25 -6.71 1.31
N PRO A 30 14.32 -5.42 1.71
CA PRO A 30 13.53 -4.91 2.83
C PRO A 30 12.02 -5.18 2.68
N VAL A 31 11.45 -5.03 1.47
CA VAL A 31 10.03 -5.30 1.20
C VAL A 31 9.61 -6.74 1.57
N ASP A 32 10.54 -7.70 1.55
CA ASP A 32 10.25 -9.11 1.84
C ASP A 32 9.99 -9.35 3.35
N THR A 33 10.51 -8.48 4.22
CA THR A 33 10.38 -8.61 5.69
C THR A 33 9.71 -7.41 6.37
N MET A 34 9.70 -6.25 5.71
CA MET A 34 9.20 -4.97 6.21
C MET A 34 8.23 -4.31 5.21
N GLY A 35 7.72 -5.08 4.26
CA GLY A 35 6.70 -4.62 3.32
C GLY A 35 5.42 -4.16 4.02
N CYS A 36 4.61 -3.35 3.32
CA CYS A 36 3.42 -2.75 3.91
C CYS A 36 2.42 -3.78 4.45
N ASP A 37 2.38 -4.96 3.86
CA ASP A 37 1.47 -6.05 4.23
C ASP A 37 1.86 -6.75 5.54
N GLN A 38 3.07 -6.50 6.06
CA GLN A 38 3.55 -7.07 7.33
C GLN A 38 2.85 -6.46 8.55
N ALA A 39 2.37 -5.22 8.42
CA ALA A 39 1.73 -4.48 9.51
C ALA A 39 0.55 -5.23 10.14
N LYS A 40 -0.20 -6.00 9.35
CA LYS A 40 -1.37 -6.76 9.82
C LYS A 40 -1.00 -7.91 10.76
N TYR A 41 0.19 -8.49 10.66
CA TYR A 41 0.54 -9.65 11.50
C TYR A 41 0.78 -9.30 12.96
N ARG A 42 0.87 -8.01 13.29
CA ARG A 42 0.93 -7.48 14.65
C ARG A 42 -0.46 -7.16 15.24
N GLU A 43 -1.53 -7.48 14.52
CA GLU A 43 -2.92 -7.28 14.96
C GLU A 43 -3.66 -8.61 15.09
N THR A 44 -4.57 -8.69 16.05
CA THR A 44 -5.43 -9.87 16.27
C THR A 44 -6.79 -9.70 15.61
N ASP A 45 -7.42 -8.53 15.77
CA ASP A 45 -8.72 -8.20 15.20
C ASP A 45 -8.66 -8.06 13.66
N PRO A 46 -9.58 -8.68 12.90
CA PRO A 46 -9.60 -8.56 11.45
C PRO A 46 -9.73 -7.13 10.90
N LYS A 47 -10.49 -6.23 11.55
CA LYS A 47 -10.60 -4.82 11.11
C LYS A 47 -9.29 -4.09 11.37
N ALA A 48 -8.69 -4.29 12.54
CA ALA A 48 -7.38 -3.72 12.88
C ALA A 48 -6.27 -4.20 11.93
N ARG A 49 -6.30 -5.48 11.50
CA ARG A 49 -5.41 -6.03 10.47
C ARG A 49 -5.49 -5.26 9.16
N ARG A 50 -6.71 -5.01 8.68
CA ARG A 50 -6.94 -4.28 7.43
C ARG A 50 -6.56 -2.81 7.57
N LEU A 51 -6.96 -2.18 8.67
CA LEU A 51 -6.62 -0.78 8.96
C LEU A 51 -5.10 -0.58 9.06
N SER A 52 -4.39 -1.46 9.75
CA SER A 52 -2.92 -1.44 9.81
C SER A 52 -2.28 -1.56 8.43
N THR A 53 -2.85 -2.38 7.54
CA THR A 53 -2.39 -2.51 6.15
C THR A 53 -2.58 -1.18 5.40
N LEU A 54 -3.77 -0.58 5.51
CA LEU A 54 -4.09 0.70 4.88
C LEU A 54 -3.17 1.83 5.39
N VAL A 55 -3.02 1.96 6.71
CA VAL A 55 -2.14 2.98 7.33
C VAL A 55 -0.70 2.79 6.87
N SER A 56 -0.20 1.55 6.84
CA SER A 56 1.14 1.24 6.34
C SER A 56 1.34 1.68 4.88
N LEU A 57 0.36 1.42 4.01
CA LEU A 57 0.38 1.89 2.61
C LEU A 57 0.35 3.42 2.50
N MET A 58 -0.47 4.11 3.30
CA MET A 58 -0.51 5.58 3.32
C MET A 58 0.84 6.18 3.74
N LEU A 59 1.54 5.53 4.68
CA LEU A 59 2.86 5.94 5.15
C LEU A 59 3.99 5.63 4.15
N SER A 60 3.87 4.56 3.36
CA SER A 60 4.96 4.09 2.49
C SER A 60 5.28 4.98 1.29
N SER A 61 4.34 5.84 0.87
CA SER A 61 4.58 6.76 -0.25
C SER A 61 5.85 7.60 -0.02
N GLN A 62 6.81 7.50 -0.93
CA GLN A 62 8.10 8.22 -0.85
C GLN A 62 8.83 8.00 0.49
N THR A 63 8.71 6.81 1.09
CA THR A 63 9.34 6.43 2.35
C THR A 63 9.89 5.01 2.20
N LYS A 64 11.09 4.75 2.73
CA LYS A 64 11.68 3.40 2.69
C LYS A 64 10.89 2.43 3.55
N ASP A 65 10.93 1.14 3.22
CA ASP A 65 10.18 0.10 3.92
C ASP A 65 10.54 0.03 5.41
N GLU A 66 11.83 0.10 5.75
CA GLU A 66 12.30 0.03 7.15
C GLU A 66 11.82 1.22 7.99
N VAL A 67 11.75 2.41 7.37
CA VAL A 67 11.23 3.61 8.03
C VAL A 67 9.71 3.50 8.21
N THR A 68 9.03 2.92 7.23
CA THR A 68 7.58 2.69 7.27
C THR A 68 7.22 1.69 8.36
N ASP A 69 7.86 0.51 8.42
CA ASP A 69 7.60 -0.50 9.46
C ASP A 69 7.86 0.07 10.86
N ALA A 70 8.98 0.77 11.05
CA ALA A 70 9.30 1.40 12.33
C ALA A 70 8.27 2.46 12.74
N ALA A 71 7.76 3.25 11.79
CA ALA A 71 6.72 4.25 12.05
C ALA A 71 5.38 3.59 12.43
N VAL A 72 4.96 2.53 11.72
CA VAL A 72 3.75 1.77 12.05
C VAL A 72 3.87 1.11 13.43
N ALA A 73 5.04 0.57 13.79
CA ALA A 73 5.29 0.02 15.11
C ALA A 73 5.16 1.07 16.22
N LYS A 74 5.74 2.25 16.02
CA LYS A 74 5.63 3.37 16.96
C LYS A 74 4.21 3.88 17.10
N LEU A 75 3.51 4.04 15.97
CA LEU A 75 2.11 4.46 15.95
C LEU A 75 1.24 3.48 16.74
N ARG A 76 1.38 2.18 16.50
CA ARG A 76 0.67 1.15 17.28
C ARG A 76 0.91 1.28 18.78
N LYS A 77 2.17 1.47 19.19
CA LYS A 77 2.49 1.67 20.61
C LYS A 77 1.84 2.94 21.17
N ALA A 78 1.88 4.03 20.41
CA ALA A 78 1.25 5.30 20.80
C ALA A 78 -0.27 5.21 20.91
N LEU A 79 -0.91 4.32 20.13
CA LEU A 79 -2.34 4.04 20.15
C LEU A 79 -2.77 2.95 21.15
N GLY A 80 -1.91 2.59 22.11
CA GLY A 80 -2.26 1.62 23.16
C GLY A 80 -2.09 0.15 22.76
N GLY A 81 -1.36 -0.14 21.68
CA GLY A 81 -0.93 -1.48 21.30
C GLY A 81 -1.67 -2.09 20.11
N THR A 82 -2.74 -1.46 19.63
CA THR A 82 -3.46 -1.86 18.41
C THR A 82 -3.82 -0.62 17.60
N ILE A 83 -3.82 -0.74 16.27
CA ILE A 83 -4.27 0.36 15.39
C ILE A 83 -5.76 0.15 15.09
N THR A 84 -6.62 0.87 15.80
CA THR A 84 -8.08 0.92 15.58
C THR A 84 -8.53 2.31 15.12
N ILE A 85 -9.73 2.40 14.55
CA ILE A 85 -10.30 3.68 14.09
C ILE A 85 -10.53 4.60 15.28
N GLU A 86 -11.07 4.05 16.36
CA GLU A 86 -11.39 4.75 17.59
C GLU A 86 -10.12 5.36 18.19
N ALA A 87 -9.04 4.56 18.31
CA ALA A 87 -7.77 5.04 18.84
C ALA A 87 -7.16 6.15 17.97
N ILE A 88 -7.24 6.05 16.64
CA ILE A 88 -6.76 7.12 15.74
C ILE A 88 -7.57 8.42 15.90
N ILE A 89 -8.89 8.31 16.05
CA ILE A 89 -9.77 9.47 16.19
C ILE A 89 -9.52 10.17 17.53
N GLU A 90 -9.45 9.41 18.62
CA GLU A 90 -9.25 9.89 19.99
C GLU A 90 -7.84 10.46 20.22
N ALA A 91 -6.81 9.88 19.60
CA ALA A 91 -5.45 10.38 19.72
C ALA A 91 -5.33 11.82 19.25
N ASP A 92 -4.64 12.67 20.01
CA ASP A 92 -4.32 14.01 19.56
C ASP A 92 -3.41 13.98 18.32
N GLU A 93 -3.44 15.06 17.55
CA GLU A 93 -2.67 15.13 16.31
C GLU A 93 -1.16 14.99 16.56
N GLY A 94 -0.66 15.55 17.66
CA GLY A 94 0.74 15.51 18.08
C GLY A 94 1.23 14.08 18.28
N THR A 95 0.46 13.25 18.98
CA THR A 95 0.76 11.84 19.21
C THR A 95 0.98 11.07 17.91
N ILE A 96 0.09 11.21 16.93
CA ILE A 96 0.25 10.55 15.63
C ILE A 96 1.46 11.14 14.88
N SER A 97 1.52 12.47 14.81
CA SER A 97 2.60 13.26 14.20
C SER A 97 3.99 12.79 14.65
N GLU A 98 4.21 12.69 15.95
CA GLU A 98 5.49 12.31 16.55
C GLU A 98 5.83 10.85 16.24
N ALA A 99 4.84 9.96 16.32
CA ALA A 99 5.02 8.54 16.02
C ALA A 99 5.53 8.31 14.59
N ILE A 100 5.05 9.12 13.63
CA ILE A 100 5.40 9.01 12.21
C ILE A 100 6.40 10.07 11.72
N ALA A 101 7.04 10.85 12.60
CA ALA A 101 7.85 12.02 12.24
C ALA A 101 9.04 11.74 11.30
N LYS A 102 9.48 10.48 11.19
CA LYS A 102 10.55 10.05 10.26
C LYS A 102 10.05 9.75 8.85
N VAL A 103 8.74 9.64 8.67
CA VAL A 103 8.11 9.36 7.37
C VAL A 103 8.16 10.62 6.49
N GLY A 104 8.40 10.45 5.19
CA GLY A 104 8.36 11.56 4.25
C GLY A 104 6.98 12.21 4.21
N PHE A 105 6.90 13.55 4.25
CA PHE A 105 5.65 14.32 4.29
C PHE A 105 4.73 13.97 5.47
N TRP A 106 5.29 13.56 6.61
CA TRP A 106 4.53 13.07 7.75
C TRP A 106 3.42 14.02 8.22
N ARG A 107 3.63 15.34 8.25
CA ARG A 107 2.59 16.33 8.67
C ARG A 107 1.29 16.17 7.86
N ARG A 108 1.41 16.03 6.54
CA ARG A 108 0.27 15.81 5.64
C ARG A 108 -0.32 14.42 5.86
N LYS A 109 0.52 13.40 6.07
CA LYS A 109 0.08 12.02 6.31
C LYS A 109 -0.66 11.86 7.63
N THR A 110 -0.29 12.59 8.68
CA THR A 110 -1.04 12.67 9.95
C THR A 110 -2.49 13.09 9.68
N GLN A 111 -2.66 14.18 8.92
CA GLN A 111 -3.99 14.67 8.53
C GLN A 111 -4.77 13.65 7.70
N TYR A 112 -4.10 12.98 6.76
CA TYR A 112 -4.73 11.94 5.94
C TYR A 112 -5.19 10.74 6.77
N ILE A 113 -4.37 10.25 7.71
CA ILE A 113 -4.72 9.14 8.59
C ILE A 113 -5.94 9.49 9.45
N LYS A 114 -5.95 10.68 10.07
CA LYS A 114 -7.11 11.12 10.89
C LYS A 114 -8.38 11.26 10.04
N ARG A 115 -8.30 11.89 8.87
CA ARG A 115 -9.44 12.04 7.95
C ARG A 115 -9.95 10.69 7.43
N ALA A 116 -9.04 9.77 7.10
CA ALA A 116 -9.39 8.43 6.70
C ALA A 116 -10.13 7.70 7.83
N ALA A 117 -9.63 7.75 9.08
CA ALA A 117 -10.30 7.11 10.21
C ALA A 117 -11.74 7.64 10.43
N VAL A 118 -11.92 8.97 10.38
CA VAL A 118 -13.27 9.58 10.47
C VAL A 118 -14.17 9.10 9.33
N ARG A 119 -13.68 9.12 8.09
CA ARG A 119 -14.44 8.66 6.93
C ARG A 119 -14.78 7.17 7.00
N LEU A 120 -13.87 6.32 7.48
CA LEU A 120 -14.12 4.90 7.67
C LEU A 120 -15.20 4.64 8.72
N ARG A 121 -15.21 5.41 9.82
CA ARG A 121 -16.26 5.34 10.83
C ARG A 121 -17.61 5.74 10.25
N ASP A 122 -17.67 6.87 9.55
CA ASP A 122 -18.92 7.49 9.13
C ASP A 122 -19.55 6.81 7.90
N ASP A 123 -18.72 6.45 6.91
CA ASP A 123 -19.21 6.00 5.60
C ASP A 123 -19.01 4.49 5.36
N PHE A 124 -18.17 3.81 6.14
CA PHE A 124 -17.72 2.43 5.84
C PHE A 124 -17.82 1.47 7.04
N ASN A 125 -18.72 1.71 7.99
CA ASN A 125 -19.00 0.84 9.13
C ASN A 125 -17.73 0.46 9.93
N SER A 126 -16.84 1.44 10.10
CA SER A 126 -15.54 1.31 10.76
C SER A 126 -14.68 0.18 10.19
N ASP A 127 -14.65 -0.01 8.87
CA ASP A 127 -13.80 -1.00 8.20
C ASP A 127 -13.26 -0.49 6.87
N VAL A 128 -12.17 -1.10 6.40
CA VAL A 128 -11.53 -0.75 5.13
C VAL A 128 -12.43 -1.16 3.95
N PRO A 129 -12.74 -0.27 2.99
CA PRO A 129 -13.60 -0.58 1.85
C PRO A 129 -13.06 -1.72 0.98
N LYS A 130 -13.94 -2.31 0.17
CA LYS A 130 -13.64 -3.51 -0.65
C LYS A 130 -13.55 -3.22 -2.14
N THR A 131 -13.64 -1.96 -2.55
CA THR A 131 -13.47 -1.55 -3.95
C THR A 131 -12.35 -0.54 -4.10
N ALA A 132 -11.73 -0.50 -5.27
CA ALA A 132 -10.63 0.41 -5.55
C ALA A 132 -11.10 1.88 -5.52
N ASP A 133 -12.30 2.16 -6.04
CA ASP A 133 -12.88 3.50 -6.08
C ASP A 133 -13.18 4.05 -4.69
N GLU A 134 -13.76 3.24 -3.80
CA GLU A 134 -14.00 3.65 -2.41
C GLU A 134 -12.69 3.89 -1.66
N LEU A 135 -11.68 3.05 -1.86
CA LEU A 135 -10.34 3.25 -1.28
C LEU A 135 -9.70 4.53 -1.80
N CYS A 136 -9.78 4.81 -3.10
CA CYS A 136 -9.29 6.05 -3.71
C CYS A 136 -10.06 7.30 -3.27
N SER A 137 -11.27 7.14 -2.72
CA SER A 137 -11.99 8.25 -2.10
C SER A 137 -11.37 8.71 -0.76
N LEU A 138 -10.50 7.90 -0.16
CA LEU A 138 -9.78 8.26 1.06
C LEU A 138 -8.62 9.21 0.74
N ALA A 139 -8.48 10.28 1.53
CA ALA A 139 -7.43 11.27 1.34
C ALA A 139 -6.03 10.63 1.36
N GLY A 140 -5.26 10.84 0.30
CA GLY A 140 -3.89 10.32 0.18
C GLY A 140 -3.77 8.89 -0.33
N VAL A 141 -4.88 8.22 -0.66
CA VAL A 141 -4.90 6.88 -1.26
C VAL A 141 -5.08 6.98 -2.77
N GLY A 142 -4.04 6.62 -3.52
CA GLY A 142 -4.10 6.54 -4.99
C GLY A 142 -4.35 5.12 -5.50
N PRO A 143 -4.57 4.94 -6.82
CA PRO A 143 -4.92 3.64 -7.41
C PRO A 143 -3.95 2.50 -7.08
N LYS A 144 -2.63 2.77 -7.11
CA LYS A 144 -1.62 1.79 -6.67
C LYS A 144 -1.90 1.28 -5.26
N MET A 145 -2.13 2.18 -4.31
CA MET A 145 -2.37 1.81 -2.92
C MET A 145 -3.68 1.06 -2.77
N ALA A 146 -4.72 1.46 -3.50
CA ALA A 146 -6.01 0.78 -3.48
C ALA A 146 -5.87 -0.70 -3.89
N PHE A 147 -5.24 -0.99 -5.03
CA PHE A 147 -5.04 -2.39 -5.47
C PHE A 147 -4.19 -3.21 -4.50
N LEU A 148 -3.10 -2.62 -3.98
CA LEU A 148 -2.28 -3.30 -2.96
C LEU A 148 -3.06 -3.55 -1.67
N CYS A 149 -3.92 -2.62 -1.27
CA CYS A 149 -4.77 -2.76 -0.09
C CYS A 149 -5.79 -3.89 -0.29
N LEU A 150 -6.52 -3.92 -1.41
CA LEU A 150 -7.47 -4.98 -1.74
C LEU A 150 -6.81 -6.37 -1.68
N GLN A 151 -5.63 -6.51 -2.29
CA GLN A 151 -4.90 -7.77 -2.29
C GLN A 151 -4.43 -8.16 -0.88
N ALA A 152 -3.83 -7.24 -0.14
CA ALA A 152 -3.20 -7.53 1.14
C ALA A 152 -4.20 -7.68 2.30
N ALA A 153 -5.27 -6.89 2.29
CA ALA A 153 -6.28 -6.77 3.35
C ALA A 153 -7.49 -7.68 3.11
N TRP A 154 -7.89 -7.87 1.85
CA TRP A 154 -9.11 -8.62 1.49
C TRP A 154 -8.86 -9.86 0.64
N LYS A 155 -7.63 -10.08 0.15
CA LYS A 155 -7.32 -11.16 -0.82
C LYS A 155 -8.10 -11.02 -2.13
N ILE A 156 -8.51 -9.80 -2.46
CA ILE A 156 -9.19 -9.47 -3.71
C ILE A 156 -8.13 -9.02 -4.72
N ASN A 157 -8.07 -9.68 -5.87
CA ASN A 157 -7.15 -9.34 -6.96
C ASN A 157 -7.90 -8.59 -8.07
N ASP A 158 -8.02 -7.27 -7.91
CA ASP A 158 -8.81 -6.41 -8.80
C ASP A 158 -7.95 -5.60 -9.80
N GLY A 159 -6.62 -5.68 -9.65
CA GLY A 159 -5.69 -4.96 -10.51
C GLY A 159 -4.26 -5.03 -10.00
N ILE A 160 -3.34 -4.41 -10.73
CA ILE A 160 -1.90 -4.42 -10.43
C ILE A 160 -1.48 -3.07 -9.84
N GLY A 161 -0.89 -3.13 -8.65
CA GLY A 161 -0.27 -1.97 -8.00
C GLY A 161 1.06 -1.57 -8.65
N VAL A 162 1.00 -0.94 -9.82
CA VAL A 162 2.20 -0.49 -10.55
C VAL A 162 2.83 0.71 -9.84
N ASP A 163 4.12 0.58 -9.55
CA ASP A 163 4.94 1.68 -9.03
C ASP A 163 6.09 2.02 -9.98
N VAL A 164 6.94 2.96 -9.57
CA VAL A 164 8.08 3.40 -10.38
C VAL A 164 9.08 2.28 -10.70
N HIS A 165 9.16 1.23 -9.89
CA HIS A 165 10.06 0.11 -10.13
C HIS A 165 9.44 -0.88 -11.12
N VAL A 166 8.18 -1.27 -10.92
CA VAL A 166 7.43 -2.10 -11.88
C VAL A 166 7.41 -1.41 -13.24
N HIS A 167 7.01 -0.13 -13.29
CA HIS A 167 6.98 0.67 -14.51
C HIS A 167 8.32 0.67 -15.25
N ARG A 168 9.42 0.92 -14.52
CA ARG A 168 10.77 0.98 -15.10
C ARG A 168 11.24 -0.39 -15.59
N ILE A 169 10.96 -1.46 -14.85
CA ILE A 169 11.37 -2.83 -15.22
C ILE A 169 10.60 -3.27 -16.46
N SER A 170 9.26 -3.13 -16.48
CA SER A 170 8.44 -3.51 -17.63
C SER A 170 8.86 -2.79 -18.91
N ASN A 171 9.19 -1.49 -18.83
CA ASN A 171 9.72 -0.76 -19.98
C ASN A 171 11.12 -1.22 -20.40
N ARG A 172 12.04 -1.50 -19.44
CA ARG A 172 13.38 -2.04 -19.74
C ARG A 172 13.33 -3.42 -20.38
N LEU A 173 12.37 -4.25 -20.00
CA LEU A 173 12.15 -5.57 -20.59
C LEU A 173 11.46 -5.51 -21.97
N GLY A 174 11.00 -4.33 -22.39
CA GLY A 174 10.28 -4.15 -23.65
C GLY A 174 8.92 -4.83 -23.67
N TRP A 175 8.27 -4.98 -22.51
CA TRP A 175 6.94 -5.59 -22.38
C TRP A 175 5.82 -4.66 -22.84
N HIS A 176 6.07 -3.35 -22.92
CA HIS A 176 5.19 -2.39 -23.59
C HIS A 176 5.79 -1.92 -24.92
N LYS A 177 4.95 -1.91 -25.96
CA LYS A 177 5.29 -1.40 -27.31
C LYS A 177 4.12 -0.55 -27.82
N PRO A 178 4.27 0.78 -27.94
CA PRO A 178 5.44 1.58 -27.55
C PRO A 178 5.67 1.61 -26.02
N PRO A 179 6.85 2.03 -25.55
CA PRO A 179 7.10 2.25 -24.12
C PRO A 179 6.08 3.23 -23.51
N THR A 180 5.65 2.95 -22.29
CA THR A 180 4.72 3.80 -21.54
C THR A 180 5.46 4.96 -20.87
N LYS A 181 4.79 6.09 -20.66
CA LYS A 181 5.40 7.32 -20.11
C LYS A 181 5.27 7.43 -18.60
N ASN A 182 4.28 6.76 -18.01
CA ASN A 182 4.01 6.84 -16.58
C ASN A 182 3.47 5.49 -16.02
N PRO A 183 3.45 5.32 -14.69
CA PRO A 183 2.94 4.10 -14.06
C PRO A 183 1.48 3.79 -14.35
N GLU A 184 0.64 4.80 -14.58
CA GLU A 184 -0.79 4.60 -14.86
C GLU A 184 -1.00 3.98 -16.25
N GLU A 185 -0.26 4.44 -17.28
CA GLU A 185 -0.24 3.84 -18.62
C GLU A 185 0.33 2.41 -18.64
N THR A 186 1.06 2.01 -17.59
CA THR A 186 1.67 0.67 -17.48
C THR A 186 0.74 -0.35 -16.84
N ARG A 187 -0.29 0.12 -16.13
CA ARG A 187 -1.27 -0.75 -15.50
C ARG A 187 -2.21 -1.34 -16.54
#